data_AF-A0A221NJ14-F1
#
_entry.id   AF-A0A221NJ14-F1
#
_cell.length_a   1.000
_cell.length_b   1.000
_cell.length_c   1.000
_cell.angle_alpha   90.00
_cell.angle_beta   90.00
_cell.angle_gamma   90.00
#
_symmetry.space_group_name_H-M   'P 1'
#
loop_
_entity.id
_entity.type
_entity.pdbx_description
1 polymer ?
#
loop_
_entity_poly.entity_id
_entity_poly.type
_entity_poly.pdbx_seq_one_letter_code
_entity_poly.pdbx_strand_id
1 'polypeptide(L)'
;MSKYYVNKFLYTVDRDPRWVARYKEDSATALADWEKEVGIWLNEVEKTSWVSFTDEERQALVNYDYVWLFENGAHFFLSLTLFVAVFEEDYTKEHGPLSFQREFAKKLDHWLGRDYPSVSL
;
A
#
# COMPACT_ATOMS: atom_id res chain seq x y z
N MET A 1 -15.35 1.83 -3.40
CA MET A 1 -13.90 1.62 -3.27
C MET A 1 -13.32 1.18 -4.60
N SER A 2 -12.25 1.81 -5.06
CA SER A 2 -11.54 1.37 -6.25
C SER A 2 -10.39 0.47 -5.82
N LYS A 3 -10.66 -0.83 -5.66
CA LYS A 3 -9.59 -1.84 -5.41
C LYS A 3 -8.48 -1.72 -6.45
N TYR A 4 -8.84 -1.37 -7.68
CA TYR A 4 -7.90 -1.06 -8.75
C TYR A 4 -6.93 0.07 -8.36
N TYR A 5 -7.44 1.22 -7.90
CA TYR A 5 -6.61 2.41 -7.67
C TYR A 5 -5.65 2.24 -6.50
N VAL A 6 -6.12 1.60 -5.41
CA VAL A 6 -5.27 1.20 -4.27
C VAL A 6 -4.18 0.23 -4.72
N ASN A 7 -4.54 -0.84 -5.44
CA ASN A 7 -3.54 -1.82 -5.90
C ASN A 7 -2.56 -1.21 -6.92
N LYS A 8 -3.01 -0.27 -7.75
CA LYS A 8 -2.14 0.49 -8.66
C LYS A 8 -1.12 1.32 -7.88
N PHE A 9 -1.54 2.00 -6.82
CA PHE A 9 -0.62 2.74 -5.94
C PHE A 9 0.43 1.81 -5.34
N LEU A 10 -0.01 0.75 -4.65
CA LEU A 10 0.88 -0.20 -4.01
C LEU A 10 1.90 -0.78 -4.99
N TYR A 11 1.44 -1.20 -6.18
CA TYR A 11 2.30 -1.74 -7.22
C TYR A 11 3.30 -0.70 -7.76
N THR A 12 2.85 0.50 -8.10
CA THR A 12 3.73 1.48 -8.77
C THR A 12 4.75 2.11 -7.82
N VAL A 13 4.39 2.31 -6.55
CA VAL A 13 5.31 2.83 -5.53
C VAL A 13 6.40 1.80 -5.21
N ASP A 14 6.04 0.53 -5.01
CA ASP A 14 6.99 -0.55 -4.68
C ASP A 14 8.05 -0.78 -5.79
N ARG A 15 7.73 -0.42 -7.03
CA ARG A 15 8.60 -0.64 -8.21
C ARG A 15 9.63 0.46 -8.43
N ASP A 16 9.54 1.60 -7.74
CA ASP A 16 10.48 2.71 -7.86
C ASP A 16 11.03 3.09 -6.47
N PRO A 17 12.32 2.81 -6.18
CA PRO A 17 12.92 3.16 -4.89
C PRO A 17 12.80 4.63 -4.50
N ARG A 18 12.67 5.54 -5.48
CA ARG A 18 12.46 6.98 -5.19
C ARG A 18 11.06 7.22 -4.63
N TRP A 19 10.06 6.50 -5.13
CA TRP A 19 8.71 6.56 -4.59
C TRP A 19 8.61 5.90 -3.22
N VAL A 20 9.30 4.78 -3.00
CA VAL A 20 9.42 4.18 -1.66
C VAL A 20 10.02 5.17 -0.67
N ALA A 21 11.13 5.84 -1.03
CA ALA A 21 11.77 6.84 -0.19
C ALA A 21 10.85 8.04 0.12
N ARG A 22 10.19 8.62 -0.90
CA ARG A 22 9.21 9.71 -0.71
C ARG A 22 8.08 9.29 0.21
N TYR A 23 7.52 8.10 -0.02
CA TYR A 23 6.40 7.58 0.75
C TYR A 23 6.79 7.35 2.21
N LYS A 24 7.99 6.81 2.47
CA LYS A 24 8.55 6.66 3.81
C LYS A 24 8.76 8.00 4.52
N GLU A 25 9.25 9.01 3.81
CA GLU A 25 9.56 10.33 4.36
C GLU A 25 8.28 11.12 4.74
N ASP A 26 7.31 11.17 3.83
CA ASP A 26 6.01 11.81 4.06
C ASP A 26 4.94 11.12 3.21
N SER A 27 4.19 10.22 3.85
CA SER A 27 3.18 9.40 3.17
C SER A 27 2.03 10.23 2.58
N ALA A 28 1.64 11.32 3.24
CA ALA A 28 0.53 12.17 2.81
C ALA A 28 0.92 12.99 1.57
N THR A 29 2.10 13.61 1.60
CA THR A 29 2.63 14.35 0.46
C THR A 29 2.92 13.42 -0.71
N ALA A 30 3.56 12.28 -0.47
CA ALA A 30 3.84 11.30 -1.52
C ALA A 30 2.56 10.77 -2.19
N LEU A 31 1.50 10.51 -1.42
CA LEU A 31 0.23 10.06 -1.97
C LEU A 31 -0.42 11.14 -2.85
N ALA A 32 -0.44 12.40 -2.38
CA ALA A 32 -1.01 13.52 -3.13
C ALA A 32 -0.23 13.83 -4.44
N ASP A 33 1.08 13.68 -4.41
CA ASP A 33 1.93 13.83 -5.59
C ASP A 33 1.74 12.66 -6.55
N TRP A 34 1.70 11.43 -6.03
CA TRP A 34 1.50 10.23 -6.83
C TRP A 34 0.19 10.31 -7.61
N GLU A 35 -0.91 10.78 -7.02
CA GLU A 35 -2.18 10.93 -7.72
C GLU A 35 -2.05 11.81 -8.97
N LYS A 36 -1.26 12.88 -8.89
CA LYS A 36 -1.06 13.84 -9.99
C LYS A 36 -0.04 13.36 -11.01
N GLU A 37 1.02 12.70 -10.56
CA GLU A 37 2.17 12.31 -11.40
C GLU A 37 1.97 10.95 -12.07
N VAL A 38 1.32 10.00 -11.38
CA VAL A 38 1.24 8.58 -11.78
C VAL A 38 -0.21 8.08 -11.82
N GLY A 39 -1.02 8.45 -10.81
CA GLY A 39 -2.39 7.98 -10.62
C GLY A 39 -3.29 8.25 -11.82
N ILE A 40 -3.17 9.42 -12.46
CA ILE A 40 -3.97 9.79 -13.64
C ILE A 40 -3.72 8.91 -14.88
N TRP A 41 -2.59 8.22 -15.01
CA TRP A 41 -2.22 7.52 -16.25
C TRP A 41 -2.72 6.08 -16.28
N LEU A 42 -3.63 5.72 -17.20
CA LEU A 42 -4.06 4.32 -17.38
C LEU A 42 -2.99 3.47 -18.07
N ASN A 43 -2.23 4.11 -18.96
CA ASN A 43 -1.07 3.59 -19.67
C ASN A 43 -0.21 4.79 -20.15
N GLU A 44 0.75 4.55 -21.04
CA GLU A 44 1.71 5.55 -21.51
C GLU A 44 1.08 6.70 -22.32
N VAL A 45 -0.14 6.54 -22.85
CA VAL A 45 -0.79 7.52 -23.73
C VAL A 45 -2.18 7.97 -23.25
N GLU A 46 -2.78 7.28 -22.29
CA GLU A 46 -4.13 7.56 -21.79
C GLU A 46 -4.14 8.08 -20.36
N LYS A 47 -4.86 9.19 -20.15
CA LYS A 47 -5.16 9.75 -18.83
C LYS A 47 -6.64 9.58 -18.49
N THR A 48 -6.92 9.45 -17.20
CA THR A 48 -8.27 9.37 -16.65
C THR A 48 -8.46 10.38 -15.52
N SER A 49 -9.69 10.85 -15.37
CA SER A 49 -10.18 11.60 -14.21
C SER A 49 -11.22 10.82 -13.40
N TRP A 50 -11.49 9.55 -13.77
CA TRP A 50 -12.56 8.74 -13.18
C TRP A 50 -12.15 7.96 -11.93
N VAL A 51 -10.85 7.89 -11.64
CA VAL A 51 -10.33 7.17 -10.47
C VAL A 51 -9.73 8.15 -9.48
N SER A 52 -10.05 7.94 -8.21
CA SER A 52 -9.54 8.68 -7.07
C SER A 52 -9.64 7.79 -5.84
N PHE A 53 -8.86 8.09 -4.79
CA PHE A 53 -9.06 7.47 -3.50
C PHE A 53 -10.33 8.00 -2.83
N THR A 54 -10.99 7.16 -2.05
CA THR A 54 -11.91 7.64 -1.00
C THR A 54 -11.10 8.20 0.19
N ASP A 55 -11.78 8.89 1.11
CA ASP A 55 -11.13 9.43 2.31
C ASP A 55 -10.59 8.30 3.20
N GLU A 56 -11.30 7.18 3.30
CA GLU A 56 -10.88 6.01 4.08
C GLU A 56 -9.67 5.32 3.44
N GLU A 57 -9.67 5.13 2.12
CA GLU A 57 -8.53 4.56 1.39
C GLU A 57 -7.29 5.46 1.57
N ARG A 58 -7.47 6.77 1.47
CA ARG A 58 -6.39 7.75 1.69
C ARG A 58 -5.86 7.66 3.10
N GLN A 59 -6.73 7.62 4.10
CA GLN A 59 -6.32 7.54 5.51
C GLN A 59 -5.55 6.25 5.80
N ALA A 60 -6.00 5.12 5.24
CA ALA A 60 -5.33 3.84 5.39
C ALA A 60 -3.94 3.84 4.74
N LEU A 61 -3.80 4.41 3.54
CA LEU A 61 -2.49 4.56 2.89
C LEU A 61 -1.57 5.52 3.66
N VAL A 62 -2.06 6.65 4.16
CA VAL A 62 -1.24 7.60 4.93
C VAL A 62 -0.78 7.00 6.25
N ASN A 63 -1.64 6.25 6.94
CA ASN A 63 -1.33 5.65 8.23
C ASN A 63 -0.63 4.30 8.13
N TYR A 64 -0.37 3.80 6.92
CA TYR A 64 0.13 2.45 6.69
C TYR A 64 -0.74 1.36 7.34
N ASP A 65 -2.07 1.54 7.31
CA ASP A 65 -3.04 0.60 7.89
C ASP A 65 -3.24 -0.61 6.97
N TYR A 66 -2.24 -1.49 6.96
CA TYR A 66 -2.25 -2.69 6.13
C TYR A 66 -3.30 -3.73 6.55
N VAL A 67 -3.86 -3.64 7.76
CA VAL A 67 -5.00 -4.46 8.17
C VAL A 67 -6.24 -3.97 7.44
N TRP A 68 -6.54 -2.67 7.53
CA TRP A 68 -7.67 -2.08 6.81
C TRP A 68 -7.55 -2.30 5.30
N LEU A 69 -6.35 -2.07 4.73
CA LEU A 69 -6.12 -2.28 3.30
C LEU A 69 -6.42 -3.72 2.89
N PHE A 70 -5.92 -4.70 3.64
CA PHE A 70 -6.18 -6.11 3.37
C PHE A 70 -7.67 -6.45 3.44
N GLU A 71 -8.35 -6.01 4.50
CA GLU A 71 -9.79 -6.25 4.72
C GLU A 71 -10.67 -5.63 3.62
N ASN A 72 -10.18 -4.56 3.01
CA ASN A 72 -10.87 -3.82 1.96
C ASN A 72 -10.42 -4.19 0.53
N GLY A 73 -9.70 -5.32 0.38
CA GLY A 73 -9.40 -5.91 -0.91
C GLY A 73 -8.12 -5.40 -1.58
N ALA A 74 -7.22 -4.76 -0.83
CA ALA A 74 -5.86 -4.58 -1.28
C ALA A 74 -5.17 -5.95 -1.41
N HIS A 75 -4.36 -6.09 -2.46
CA HIS A 75 -3.68 -7.34 -2.75
C HIS A 75 -2.55 -7.55 -1.74
N PHE A 76 -2.65 -8.61 -0.92
CA PHE A 76 -1.73 -8.90 0.19
C PHE A 76 -0.27 -8.79 -0.20
N PHE A 77 0.12 -9.37 -1.34
CA PHE A 77 1.52 -9.35 -1.77
C PHE A 77 2.03 -7.94 -2.07
N LEU A 78 1.21 -7.08 -2.69
CA LEU A 78 1.61 -5.70 -3.02
C LEU A 78 1.76 -4.87 -1.74
N SER A 79 0.85 -5.07 -0.77
CA SER A 79 0.96 -4.43 0.55
C SER A 79 2.21 -4.91 1.29
N LEU A 80 2.44 -6.23 1.35
CA LEU A 80 3.56 -6.81 2.08
C LEU A 80 4.90 -6.34 1.51
N THR A 81 5.11 -6.38 0.20
CA THR A 81 6.40 -6.00 -0.39
C THR A 81 6.69 -4.52 -0.20
N LEU A 82 5.71 -3.65 -0.45
CA LEU A 82 5.86 -2.22 -0.24
C LEU A 82 6.21 -1.91 1.22
N PHE A 83 5.47 -2.46 2.18
CA PHE A 83 5.72 -2.12 3.58
C PHE A 83 7.00 -2.74 4.13
N VAL A 84 7.44 -3.89 3.63
CA VAL A 84 8.81 -4.38 3.89
C VAL A 84 9.83 -3.37 3.34
N ALA A 85 9.66 -2.87 2.11
CA ALA A 85 10.58 -1.88 1.54
C ALA A 85 10.61 -0.56 2.35
N VAL A 86 9.48 -0.15 2.94
CA VAL A 86 9.39 1.05 3.78
C VAL A 86 10.02 0.84 5.16
N PHE A 87 9.75 -0.30 5.82
CA PHE A 87 10.00 -0.46 7.27
C PHE A 87 11.15 -1.39 7.65
N GLU A 88 11.58 -2.33 6.78
CA GLU A 88 12.49 -3.42 7.17
C GLU A 88 13.78 -2.94 7.81
N GLU A 89 14.38 -1.87 7.28
CA GLU A 89 15.65 -1.35 7.78
C GLU A 89 15.53 -0.85 9.23
N ASP A 90 14.48 -0.09 9.53
CA ASP A 90 14.30 0.50 10.86
C ASP A 90 13.88 -0.57 11.88
N TYR A 91 12.97 -1.46 11.48
CA TYR A 91 12.57 -2.61 12.28
C TYR A 91 13.74 -3.55 12.57
N THR A 92 14.61 -3.79 11.59
CA THR A 92 15.80 -4.63 11.80
C THR A 92 16.77 -3.99 12.79
N LYS A 93 16.98 -2.68 12.72
CA LYS A 93 17.83 -1.95 13.67
C LYS A 93 17.27 -1.99 15.09
N GLU A 94 15.96 -1.87 15.26
CA GLU A 94 15.32 -1.75 16.57
C GLU A 94 14.98 -3.11 17.22
N HIS A 95 14.53 -4.08 16.42
CA HIS A 95 13.92 -5.32 16.91
C HIS A 95 14.58 -6.60 16.36
N GLY A 96 15.56 -6.46 15.47
CA GLY A 96 16.22 -7.58 14.80
C GLY A 96 15.52 -8.02 13.51
N PRO A 97 16.13 -8.94 12.76
CA PRO A 97 15.68 -9.32 11.42
C PRO A 97 14.28 -9.97 11.45
N LEU A 98 13.53 -9.79 10.36
CA LEU A 98 12.18 -10.32 10.16
C LEU A 98 11.11 -9.79 11.14
N SER A 99 11.42 -8.77 11.92
CA SER A 99 10.51 -8.25 12.95
C SER A 99 9.25 -7.62 12.35
N PHE A 100 9.38 -6.87 11.24
CA PHE A 100 8.22 -6.26 10.57
C PHE A 100 7.25 -7.32 10.01
N GLN A 101 7.76 -8.34 9.33
CA GLN A 101 6.97 -9.42 8.74
C GLN A 101 6.24 -10.21 9.83
N ARG A 102 6.88 -10.42 10.99
CA ARG A 102 6.25 -11.06 12.14
C ARG A 102 5.14 -10.21 12.74
N GLU A 103 5.32 -8.88 12.80
CA GLU A 103 4.25 -7.97 13.20
C GLU A 103 3.09 -8.01 12.20
N PHE A 104 3.39 -7.91 10.91
CA PHE A 104 2.40 -7.95 9.83
C PHE A 104 1.55 -9.23 9.91
N ALA A 105 2.20 -10.38 10.05
CA ALA A 105 1.53 -11.66 10.25
C ALA A 105 0.62 -11.63 11.50
N LYS A 106 1.18 -11.22 12.65
CA LYS A 106 0.43 -11.16 13.91
C LYS A 106 -0.82 -10.26 13.83
N LYS A 107 -0.74 -9.12 13.12
CA LYS A 107 -1.89 -8.21 12.96
C LYS A 107 -2.98 -8.76 12.04
N LEU A 108 -2.66 -9.74 11.19
CA LEU A 108 -3.62 -10.40 10.30
C LEU A 108 -4.03 -11.80 10.78
N ASP A 109 -3.50 -12.30 11.90
CA ASP A 109 -3.76 -13.65 12.42
C ASP A 109 -5.27 -13.93 12.62
N HIS A 110 -6.10 -12.90 12.85
CA HIS A 110 -7.55 -13.08 12.97
C HIS A 110 -8.25 -13.53 11.68
N TRP A 111 -7.57 -13.45 10.54
CA TRP A 111 -8.02 -13.97 9.24
C TRP A 111 -7.62 -15.43 8.99
N LEU A 112 -6.83 -16.05 9.87
CA LEU A 112 -6.49 -17.48 9.73
C LEU A 112 -7.77 -18.34 9.76
N GLY A 113 -7.93 -19.17 8.73
CA GLY A 113 -9.10 -20.04 8.58
C GLY A 113 -10.38 -19.35 8.10
N ARG A 114 -10.32 -18.06 7.75
CA ARG A 114 -11.42 -17.32 7.10
C ARG A 114 -11.25 -17.29 5.60
N ASP A 115 -12.35 -17.00 4.89
CA ASP A 115 -12.29 -16.71 3.47
C ASP A 115 -11.50 -15.42 3.23
N TYR A 116 -10.62 -15.47 2.24
CA TYR A 116 -9.77 -14.33 1.89
C TYR A 116 -10.64 -13.15 1.37
N PRO A 117 -10.39 -11.89 1.79
CA PRO A 117 -11.15 -10.74 1.30
C PRO A 117 -11.15 -10.65 -0.22
N SER A 118 -12.32 -10.47 -0.83
CA SER A 118 -12.41 -10.43 -2.30
C SER A 118 -11.52 -9.33 -2.88
N VAL A 119 -10.61 -9.70 -3.78
CA VAL A 119 -9.77 -8.78 -4.57
C VAL A 119 -10.39 -8.43 -5.93
N SER A 120 -11.52 -9.04 -6.27
CA SER A 120 -12.24 -8.80 -7.52
C SER A 120 -12.89 -7.41 -7.51
N LEU A 121 -12.91 -6.76 -8.69
CA LEU A 121 -13.59 -5.46 -8.91
C LEU A 121 -15.10 -5.57 -8.79
#